data_AF-A0A7W6NN71-F1
#
_entry.id   AF-A0A7W6NN71-F1
#
_cell.length_a   1.000
_cell.length_b   1.000
_cell.length_c   1.000
_cell.angle_alpha   90.00
_cell.angle_beta   90.00
_cell.angle_gamma   90.00
#
_symmetry.space_group_name_H-M   'P 1'
#
loop_
_entity.id
_entity.type
_entity.pdbx_description
1 polymer ?
#
loop_
_entity_poly.entity_id
_entity_poly.type
_entity_poly.pdbx_seq_one_letter_code
_entity_poly.pdbx_strand_id
1 'polypeptide(L)'
;MPRLIAGRIITKSDLTGLENYCVAVGRVREIETLFKTSGLDKVLFGMQNRAMQTARQLAAEYGLSPVSRTRLGGAGTDDDDSDNPLMVR
;
A
#
# COMPACT_ATOMS: atom_id res chain seq x y z
N MET A 1 -1.97 -10.12 -2.23
CA MET A 1 -2.20 -9.35 -3.47
C MET A 1 -2.66 -10.27 -4.62
N PRO A 2 -3.87 -10.85 -4.57
CA PRO A 2 -4.27 -11.87 -5.57
C PRO A 2 -4.62 -11.29 -6.94
N ARG A 3 -5.29 -10.13 -6.98
CA ARG A 3 -5.76 -9.48 -8.22
C ARG A 3 -4.64 -8.93 -9.12
N LEU A 4 -3.51 -8.49 -8.56
CA LEU A 4 -2.39 -7.91 -9.32
C LEU A 4 -1.57 -8.96 -10.08
N ILE A 5 -1.46 -10.15 -9.49
CA ILE A 5 -0.84 -11.32 -10.11
C ILE A 5 -1.75 -11.85 -11.23
N ALA A 6 -3.05 -11.93 -10.97
CA ALA A 6 -4.06 -12.36 -11.96
C ALA A 6 -4.12 -11.41 -13.18
N GLY A 7 -3.97 -10.10 -12.97
CA GLY A 7 -3.91 -9.10 -14.04
C GLY A 7 -2.59 -9.04 -14.82
N ARG A 8 -1.56 -9.82 -14.43
CA ARG A 8 -0.17 -9.72 -14.96
C ARG A 8 0.42 -8.30 -14.92
N ILE A 9 -0.03 -7.47 -13.98
CA ILE A 9 0.37 -6.06 -13.88
C ILE A 9 1.76 -5.92 -13.25
N ILE A 10 2.14 -6.87 -12.39
CA ILE A 10 3.47 -6.90 -11.74
C ILE A 10 4.33 -7.94 -12.46
N THR A 11 5.46 -7.47 -13.00
CA THR A 11 6.45 -8.28 -13.71
C THR A 11 7.66 -8.58 -12.82
N LYS A 12 8.58 -9.45 -13.29
CA LYS A 12 9.80 -9.76 -12.54
C LYS A 12 10.67 -8.52 -12.26
N SER A 13 10.65 -7.52 -13.14
CA SER A 13 11.39 -6.27 -12.94
C SER A 13 10.82 -5.41 -11.80
N ASP A 14 9.56 -5.61 -11.42
CA ASP A 14 8.89 -4.84 -10.37
C ASP A 14 9.13 -5.44 -8.97
N LEU A 15 9.71 -6.64 -8.88
CA LEU A 15 9.84 -7.38 -7.62
C LEU A 15 10.74 -6.65 -6.61
N THR A 16 11.84 -6.03 -7.07
CA THR A 16 12.73 -5.22 -6.22
C THR A 16 11.99 -4.05 -5.58
N GLY A 17 11.11 -3.39 -6.34
CA GLY A 17 10.33 -2.29 -5.81
C GLY A 17 9.23 -2.72 -4.84
N LEU A 18 8.62 -3.88 -5.10
CA LEU A 18 7.67 -4.49 -4.16
C LEU A 18 8.34 -4.88 -2.84
N GLU A 19 9.56 -5.42 -2.91
CA GLU A 19 10.36 -5.71 -1.72
C GLU A 19 10.65 -4.43 -0.93
N ASN A 20 11.10 -3.36 -1.60
CA ASN A 20 11.33 -2.07 -0.96
C ASN A 20 10.05 -1.51 -0.31
N TYR A 21 8.89 -1.70 -0.94
CA TYR A 21 7.61 -1.32 -0.37
C TYR A 21 7.30 -2.10 0.90
N CYS A 22 7.46 -3.43 0.86
CA CYS A 22 7.25 -4.30 2.02
C CYS A 22 8.18 -3.94 3.17
N VAL A 23 9.45 -3.65 2.90
CA VAL A 23 10.44 -3.20 3.90
C VAL A 23 10.00 -1.87 4.54
N ALA A 24 9.56 -0.89 3.75
CA ALA A 24 9.08 0.39 4.26
C ALA A 24 7.84 0.22 5.16
N VAL A 25 6.88 -0.63 4.76
CA VAL A 25 5.69 -0.94 5.58
C VAL A 25 6.07 -1.69 6.86
N GLY A 26 7.01 -2.62 6.78
CA GLY A 26 7.54 -3.35 7.93
C GLY A 26 8.15 -2.38 8.97
N ARG A 27 8.96 -1.43 8.50
CA ARG A 27 9.58 -0.41 9.35
C ARG A 27 8.56 0.44 10.11
N VAL A 28 7.45 0.79 9.47
CA VAL A 28 6.36 1.53 10.13
C VAL A 28 5.76 0.72 11.28
N ARG A 29 5.55 -0.59 11.09
CA ARG A 29 4.98 -1.51 12.09
C ARG A 29 5.94 -1.77 13.26
N GLU A 30 7.24 -1.90 12.97
CA GLU A 30 8.27 -2.04 13.99
C GLU A 30 8.31 -0.81 14.91
N ILE A 31 8.33 0.39 14.31
CA ILE A 31 8.34 1.63 15.09
C ILE A 31 7.05 1.81 15.89
N GLU A 32 5.90 1.43 15.32
CA GLU A 32 4.63 1.44 16.06
C GLU A 32 4.65 0.50 17.27
N THR A 33 5.32 -0.66 17.13
CA THR A 33 5.50 -1.61 18.23
C THR A 33 6.40 -1.02 19.31
N LEU A 34 7.47 -0.30 18.92
CA LEU A 34 8.32 0.41 19.85
C LEU A 34 7.56 1.50 20.61
N PHE A 35 6.72 2.31 19.93
CA PHE A 35 5.89 3.32 20.59
C PHE A 35 4.98 2.75 21.67
N LYS A 36 4.42 1.55 21.46
CA LYS A 36 3.60 0.88 22.47
C LYS A 36 4.37 0.54 23.73
N THR A 37 5.67 0.24 23.61
CA THR A 37 6.50 -0.18 24.75
C THR A 37 7.27 0.95 25.41
N SER A 38 7.77 1.92 24.65
CA SER A 38 8.69 2.97 25.13
C SER A 38 8.06 4.36 25.13
N GLY A 39 6.83 4.51 24.66
CA GLY A 39 6.19 5.81 24.47
C GLY A 39 6.66 6.54 23.21
N LEU A 40 6.12 7.73 22.99
CA LEU A 40 6.40 8.56 21.82
C LEU A 40 7.81 9.15 21.88
N ASP A 41 8.65 8.76 20.92
CA ASP A 41 9.96 9.35 20.67
C ASP A 41 9.98 10.16 19.37
N LYS A 42 10.57 11.36 19.41
CA LYS A 42 10.58 12.30 18.28
C LYS A 42 11.40 11.78 17.10
N VAL A 43 12.51 11.09 17.35
CA VAL A 43 13.38 10.57 16.29
C VAL A 43 12.70 9.39 15.59
N LEU A 44 12.16 8.45 16.37
CA LEU A 44 11.37 7.34 15.87
C LEU A 44 10.15 7.82 15.09
N PHE A 45 9.46 8.87 15.54
CA PHE A 45 8.36 9.48 14.79
C PHE A 45 8.81 10.05 13.45
N GLY A 46 9.95 10.74 13.42
CA GLY A 46 10.55 11.23 12.18
C GLY A 46 10.95 10.10 11.22
N MET A 47 11.45 8.98 11.74
CA MET A 47 11.78 7.79 10.95
C MET A 47 10.52 7.12 10.39
N GLN A 48 9.50 6.95 11.22
CA GLN A 48 8.22 6.35 10.82
C GLN A 48 7.55 7.20 9.74
N ASN A 49 7.52 8.53 9.90
CA ASN A 49 6.95 9.43 8.90
C ASN A 49 7.64 9.31 7.53
N ARG A 50 8.98 9.26 7.51
CA ARG A 50 9.72 9.03 6.27
C ARG A 50 9.40 7.67 5.65
N ALA A 51 9.36 6.60 6.46
CA ALA A 51 8.99 5.26 5.97
C ALA A 51 7.57 5.24 5.40
N MET A 52 6.60 5.93 6.02
CA MET A 52 5.25 6.08 5.49
C MET A 52 5.22 6.84 4.16
N GLN A 53 6.01 7.90 4.03
CA GLN A 53 6.12 8.67 2.78
C GLN A 53 6.70 7.80 1.65
N THR A 54 7.80 7.09 1.91
CA THR A 54 8.39 6.14 0.97
C THR A 54 7.40 5.04 0.56
N ALA A 55 6.69 4.46 1.52
CA ALA A 55 5.68 3.44 1.23
C ALA A 55 4.55 3.98 0.34
N ARG A 56 4.10 5.23 0.54
CA ARG A 56 3.09 5.87 -0.31
C ARG A 56 3.61 6.12 -1.73
N GLN A 57 4.86 6.56 -1.89
CA GLN A 57 5.48 6.78 -3.19
C GLN A 57 5.58 5.47 -3.98
N LEU A 58 6.14 4.42 -3.37
CA LEU A 58 6.23 3.10 -3.99
C LEU A 58 4.84 2.53 -4.32
N ALA A 59 3.85 2.70 -3.42
CA ALA A 59 2.49 2.28 -3.70
C ALA A 59 1.84 3.03 -4.87
N ALA A 60 2.21 4.29 -5.10
CA ALA A 60 1.71 5.07 -6.22
C ALA A 60 2.29 4.56 -7.55
N GLU A 61 3.59 4.24 -7.58
CA GLU A 61 4.30 3.68 -8.73
C GLU A 61 3.71 2.35 -9.20
N TYR A 62 3.36 1.45 -8.26
CA TYR A 62 2.87 0.11 -8.59
C TYR A 62 1.34 -0.02 -8.69
N GLY A 63 0.59 1.08 -8.74
CA GLY A 63 -0.87 0.97 -8.86
C GLY A 63 -1.60 0.58 -7.57
N LEU A 64 -0.89 0.52 -6.43
CA LEU A 64 -1.40 0.01 -5.16
C LEU A 64 -2.22 1.03 -4.37
N SER A 65 -2.11 2.32 -4.71
CA SER A 65 -2.92 3.38 -4.11
C SER A 65 -4.36 3.39 -4.67
N PRO A 66 -5.38 3.82 -3.89
CA PRO A 66 -6.76 3.94 -4.40
C PRO A 66 -6.88 4.78 -5.68
N VAL A 67 -6.09 5.87 -5.77
CA VAL A 67 -6.04 6.78 -6.94
C VAL A 67 -5.35 6.14 -8.14
N SER A 68 -4.40 5.23 -7.90
CA SER A 68 -3.75 4.49 -8.99
C SER A 68 -4.63 3.33 -9.47
N ARG A 69 -5.47 2.75 -8.60
CA ARG A 69 -6.44 1.71 -8.96
C ARG A 69 -7.56 2.22 -9.87
N THR A 70 -8.07 3.44 -9.66
CA THR A 70 -9.08 4.05 -10.56
C THR A 70 -8.54 4.27 -11.97
N ARG A 71 -7.22 4.44 -12.13
CA ARG A 71 -6.56 4.57 -13.44
C ARG A 71 -6.38 3.24 -14.19
N LEU A 72 -6.34 2.12 -13.46
CA LEU A 72 -6.27 0.77 -14.01
C LEU A 72 -7.67 0.14 -14.25
N GLY A 73 -8.73 0.72 -13.66
CA GLY A 73 -10.12 0.25 -13.74
C GLY A 73 -10.85 0.58 -15.05
N GLY A 74 -10.15 0.85 -16.15
CA GLY A 74 -10.74 1.01 -17.47
C GLY A 74 -10.92 -0.30 -18.26
N ALA A 75 -10.59 -1.45 -17.68
CA ALA A 75 -10.75 -2.75 -18.31
C ALA A 75 -11.63 -3.66 -17.45
N GLY A 76 -12.93 -3.68 -17.78
CA GLY A 76 -13.91 -4.60 -17.21
C GLY A 76 -15.06 -3.89 -16.48
N THR A 77 -15.95 -3.25 -17.24
CA THR A 77 -17.36 -3.17 -16.86
C THR A 77 -17.94 -4.57 -16.98
N ASP A 78 -18.05 -5.30 -15.88
CA ASP A 78 -18.99 -6.42 -15.76
C ASP A 78 -19.52 -6.40 -14.32
N ASP A 79 -20.78 -5.98 -14.22
CA ASP A 79 -21.76 -6.06 -13.13
C ASP A 79 -21.39 -5.54 -11.73
N ASP A 80 -21.60 -4.23 -11.58
CA ASP A 80 -21.79 -3.52 -10.30
C ASP A 80 -23.22 -3.73 -9.77
N ASP A 81 -23.56 -4.97 -9.36
CA ASP A 81 -24.90 -5.24 -8.81
C ASP A 81 -24.95 -6.29 -7.68
N SER A 82 -23.92 -6.36 -6.83
CA SER A 82 -24.03 -7.11 -5.57
C SER A 82 -23.31 -6.44 -4.39
N ASP A 83 -24.12 -5.83 -3.53
CA ASP A 83 -23.91 -5.60 -2.09
C ASP A 83 -22.50 -5.16 -1.69
N ASN A 84 -22.18 -3.88 -1.93
CA ASN A 84 -20.95 -3.24 -1.47
C ASN A 84 -21.15 -2.65 -0.05
N PRO A 85 -20.59 -3.27 1.01
CA PRO A 85 -20.80 -2.82 2.40
C PRO A 85 -20.09 -1.50 2.77
N LEU A 86 -19.47 -0.82 1.80
CA LEU A 86 -18.89 0.52 1.97
C LEU A 86 -19.77 1.64 1.38
N MET A 87 -20.92 1.32 0.80
CA MET A 87 -21.93 2.29 0.39
C MET A 87 -22.92 2.49 1.55
N VAL A 88 -22.55 3.36 2.49
CA VAL A 88 -23.42 3.74 3.61
C VAL A 88 -24.55 4.62 3.06
N ARG A 89 -25.80 4.19 3.24
CA ARG A 89 -27.02 4.99 3.01
C ARG A 89 -27.22 6.03 4.10
#